data_AF-A0A847ECI0-F1
#
_entry.id   AF-A0A847ECI0-F1
#
_cell.length_a   1.000
_cell.length_b   1.000
_cell.length_c   1.000
_cell.angle_alpha   90.00
_cell.angle_beta   90.00
_cell.angle_gamma   90.00
#
_symmetry.space_group_name_H-M   'P 1'
#
loop_
_entity.id
_entity.type
_entity.pdbx_description
1 polymer ?
#
loop_
_entity_poly.entity_id
_entity_poly.type
_entity_poly.pdbx_seq_one_letter_code
_entity_poly.pdbx_strand_id
1 'polypeptide(L)' 'MPANIKIIPLPPYTPELNPIEQIWKELRKRGFKNELFQILDKVVDRLCDIICALSAESIKASLVVNGFYLSINCILV' A
#
# COMPACT_ATOMS: atom_id res chain seq x y z
N MET A 1 16.38 17.24 -8.91
CA MET A 1 15.15 16.42 -8.94
C MET A 1 14.28 16.88 -10.11
N PRO A 2 13.61 15.97 -10.85
CA PRO A 2 12.68 16.37 -11.91
C PRO A 2 11.49 17.14 -11.31
N ALA A 3 11.05 18.20 -11.99
CA ALA A 3 10.03 19.13 -11.49
C ALA A 3 8.66 18.49 -11.22
N ASN A 4 8.39 17.31 -11.81
CA ASN A 4 7.10 16.62 -11.72
C ASN A 4 7.02 15.60 -10.57
N ILE A 5 8.08 15.40 -9.79
CA ILE A 5 8.08 14.45 -8.67
C ILE A 5 8.07 15.23 -7.36
N LYS A 6 6.96 15.12 -6.62
CA LYS A 6 6.84 15.65 -5.27
C LYS A 6 7.07 14.53 -4.26
N ILE A 7 8.06 14.69 -3.38
CA ILE A 7 8.26 13.80 -2.25
C ILE A 7 7.31 14.24 -1.13
N ILE A 8 6.52 13.30 -0.62
CA ILE A 8 5.63 13.51 0.51
C ILE A 8 6.30 12.87 1.73
N PRO A 9 6.71 13.64 2.75
CA PRO A 9 7.28 13.08 3.96
C PRO A 9 6.19 12.36 4.76
N LEU A 10 6.48 11.11 5.16
CA LEU A 10 5.62 10.37 6.08
C LEU A 10 5.97 10.78 7.52
N PRO A 11 4.98 11.03 8.39
CA PRO A 11 5.25 11.31 9.80
C PRO A 11 5.91 10.11 10.50
N PRO A 12 6.77 10.37 11.50
CA PRO A 12 7.43 9.32 12.25
C PRO A 12 6.42 8.50 13.05
N TYR A 13 6.66 7.19 13.16
CA TYR A 13 5.84 6.24 13.93
C TYR A 13 4.38 6.09 13.51
N THR A 14 4.01 6.46 12.28
CA THR A 14 2.63 6.34 11.78
C THR A 14 2.53 5.37 10.58
N PRO A 15 2.81 4.07 10.77
CA PRO A 15 2.79 3.08 9.69
C PRO A 15 1.41 2.93 9.03
N GLU A 16 0.32 3.22 9.74
CA GLU A 16 -1.05 3.19 9.24
C GLU A 16 -1.34 4.20 8.12
N LEU A 17 -0.54 5.28 8.05
CA LEU A 17 -0.61 6.26 6.98
C LEU A 17 0.18 5.83 5.76
N ASN A 18 1.12 4.89 5.88
CA ASN A 18 1.87 4.44 4.73
C ASN A 18 0.96 3.60 3.81
N PRO A 19 0.60 4.07 2.60
CA PRO A 19 -0.36 3.34 1.76
C PRO A 19 0.17 1.96 1.37
N ILE A 20 1.49 1.78 1.28
CA ILE A 20 2.09 0.48 0.99
C ILE A 20 1.82 -0.53 2.11
N GLU A 21 1.78 -0.12 3.38
CA GLU A 21 1.50 -1.02 4.52
C GLU A 21 0.07 -1.55 4.47
N GLN A 22 -0.87 -0.72 4.01
CA GLN A 22 -2.25 -1.14 3.81
C GLN A 22 -2.39 -2.14 2.65
N ILE A 23 -1.67 -1.91 1.55
CA ILE A 23 -1.61 -2.87 0.44
C ILE A 23 -1.03 -4.20 0.93
N TRP A 24 0.09 -4.17 1.67
CA TRP A 24 0.69 -5.38 2.27
C TRP A 24 -0.25 -6.11 3.23
N LYS A 25 -1.07 -5.38 3.99
CA LYS A 25 -2.08 -5.98 4.86
C LYS A 25 -3.14 -6.74 4.07
N GLU A 26 -3.59 -6.19 2.95
CA GLU A 26 -4.56 -6.85 2.06
C GLU A 26 -3.94 -8.04 1.31
N LEU A 27 -2.70 -7.92 0.82
CA LEU A 27 -1.96 -9.02 0.20
C LEU A 27 -1.84 -10.23 1.15
N ARG A 28 -1.44 -9.97 2.40
CA ARG A 28 -1.33 -11.02 3.44
C ARG A 28 -2.68 -11.67 3.76
N LYS A 29 -3.76 -10.89 3.83
CA LYS A 29 -5.10 -11.43 4.08
C LYS A 29 -5.62 -12.31 2.93
N ARG A 30 -5.29 -11.97 1.68
CA ARG A 30 -5.94 -12.55 0.50
C ARG A 30 -5.24 -13.78 -0.07
N GLY A 31 -3.90 -13.86 -0.03
CA GLY A 31 -3.23 -14.97 -0.71
C GLY A 31 -1.90 -15.44 -0.13
N PHE A 32 -1.56 -15.04 1.10
CA PHE A 32 -0.37 -15.54 1.80
C PHE A 32 -0.73 -16.17 3.15
N LYS A 33 -1.75 -17.02 3.19
CA LYS A 33 -2.10 -17.79 4.40
C LYS A 33 -1.40 -19.14 4.38
N ASN A 34 -0.25 -19.26 5.04
CA ASN A 34 0.49 -20.52 5.24
C ASN A 34 0.58 -21.42 3.98
N GLU A 35 0.77 -20.80 2.81
CA GLU A 35 1.03 -21.53 1.56
C GLU A 35 2.53 -21.84 1.46
N LEU A 36 2.86 -23.10 1.18
CA LEU A 36 4.23 -23.57 0.99
C LEU A 36 4.57 -23.50 -0.49
N PHE A 37 5.52 -22.64 -0.85
CA PHE A 37 5.97 -22.49 -2.24
C PHE A 37 7.25 -23.30 -2.46
N GLN A 38 7.28 -24.11 -3.51
CA GLN A 38 8.44 -24.95 -3.84
C GLN A 38 9.60 -24.18 -4.48
N ILE A 39 9.29 -23.09 -5.19
CA ILE A 39 10.25 -22.24 -5.91
C ILE A 39 9.82 -20.78 -5.82
N LEU A 40 10.78 -19.86 -5.96
CA LEU A 40 10.53 -18.41 -5.87
C LEU A 40 9.53 -17.92 -6.93
N ASP A 41 9.58 -18.45 -8.15
CA ASP A 41 8.67 -18.03 -9.22
C ASP A 41 7.19 -18.22 -8.85
N LYS A 42 6.86 -19.27 -8.09
CA LYS A 42 5.50 -19.49 -7.61
C LYS A 42 5.02 -18.43 -6.62
N VAL A 43 5.94 -17.84 -5.86
CA VAL A 43 5.66 -16.70 -4.98
C VAL A 43 5.33 -15.46 -5.82
N VAL A 44 6.10 -15.23 -6.89
CA VAL A 44 5.92 -14.08 -7.79
C VAL A 44 4.61 -14.20 -8.57
N ASP A 45 4.33 -15.37 -9.17
CA ASP A 45 3.07 -15.66 -9.86
C ASP A 45 1.88 -15.39 -8.92
N ARG A 46 1.95 -15.93 -7.70
CA ARG A 46 0.90 -15.75 -6.69
C ARG A 46 0.72 -14.28 -6.31
N LEU A 47 1.82 -13.54 -6.14
CA LEU A 47 1.77 -12.12 -5.86
C LEU A 47 1.09 -11.34 -6.99
N CYS A 48 1.45 -11.63 -8.25
CA CYS A 48 0.83 -11.02 -9.43
C CYS A 48 -0.68 -11.30 -9.48
N ASP A 49 -1.10 -12.54 -9.23
CA ASP A 49 -2.53 -12.90 -9.20
C ASP A 49 -3.31 -12.10 -8.16
N ILE A 50 -2.76 -11.96 -6.96
CA ILE A 50 -3.43 -11.23 -5.87
C ILE A 50 -3.48 -9.73 -6.20
N ILE A 51 -2.41 -9.17 -6.77
CA ILE A 51 -2.37 -7.76 -7.19
C ILE A 51 -3.38 -7.51 -8.31
N CYS A 52 -3.51 -8.40 -9.29
CA CYS A 52 -4.53 -8.30 -10.33
C CYS A 52 -5.97 -8.44 -9.77
N ALA A 53 -6.14 -9.22 -8.70
CA ALA A 53 -7.42 -9.38 -8.01
C ALA A 53 -7.74 -8.25 -7.00
N LEU A 54 -6.77 -7.38 -6.69
CA LEU A 54 -7.00 -6.21 -5.84
C LEU A 54 -7.83 -5.18 -6.62
N SER A 55 -9.06 -4.95 -6.17
CA SER A 55 -9.94 -3.95 -6.78
C SER A 55 -9.34 -2.54 -6.62
N ALA A 56 -9.55 -1.69 -7.64
CA ALA A 56 -9.13 -0.29 -7.61
C ALA A 56 -9.69 0.50 -6.40
N GLU A 57 -10.79 0.00 -5.81
CA GLU A 57 -11.40 0.54 -4.59
C GLU A 57 -10.52 0.32 -3.36
N SER A 58 -9.85 -0.84 -3.26
CA SER A 58 -8.93 -1.15 -2.17
C SER A 58 -7.68 -0.24 -2.21
N ILE A 59 -7.21 0.05 -3.43
CA ILE A 59 -6.10 0.99 -3.67
C ILE A 59 -6.52 2.43 -3.37
N LYS A 60 -7.70 2.86 -3.84
CA LYS A 60 -8.24 4.21 -3.58
C LYS A 60 -8.47 4.46 -2.09
N ALA A 61 -9.04 3.50 -1.37
CA ALA A 61 -9.25 3.63 0.08
C ALA A 61 -7.95 3.95 0.82
N SER A 62 -6.84 3.36 0.38
CA SER A 62 -5.52 3.60 0.97
C SER A 62 -4.95 5.00 0.70
N LEU A 63 -5.25 5.55 -0.48
CA LEU A 63 -4.84 6.90 -0.86
C LEU A 63 -5.70 7.98 -0.20
N VAL A 64 -7.00 7.72 0.04
CA VAL A 64 -7.92 8.70 0.66
C VAL A 64 -7.54 9.00 2.12
N VAL A 65 -7.12 7.98 2.89
CA VAL A 65 -6.64 8.17 4.27
C VAL A 65 -5.46 9.15 4.32
N ASN A 66 -4.55 9.06 3.34
CA ASN A 66 -3.42 9.98 3.19
C ASN A 66 -3.83 11.39 2.80
N GLY A 67 -4.78 11.52 1.85
CA GLY A 67 -5.29 12.83 1.42
C GLY A 67 -5.95 13.61 2.55
N PHE A 68 -6.71 12.93 3.42
CA PHE A 68 -7.34 13.56 4.58
C PHE A 68 -6.30 13.99 5.62
N TYR A 69 -5.27 13.17 5.89
CA TYR A 69 -4.21 13.50 6.84
C TYR A 69 -3.33 14.67 6.37
N LEU A 70 -2.98 14.72 5.09
CA LEU A 70 -2.27 15.85 4.48
C LEU A 70 -3.11 17.13 4.53
N SER A 71 -4.43 17.03 4.31
CA SER A 71 -5.33 18.19 4.44
C SER A 71 -5.40 18.70 5.88
N ILE A 72 -5.39 17.82 6.88
CA ILE A 72 -5.42 18.21 8.30
C ILE A 72 -4.07 18.82 8.74
N ASN A 73 -2.94 18.21 8.35
CA ASN A 73 -1.62 18.77 8.69
C ASN A 73 -1.32 20.09 7.96
N CYS A 74 -1.86 20.30 6.76
CA CYS A 74 -1.80 21.62 6.10
C CYS A 74 -2.65 22.70 6.79
N ILE A 75 -3.61 22.34 7.65
CA ILE A 75 -4.41 23.32 8.43
C ILE A 75 -3.74 23.61 9.79
N LEU A 76 -2.84 22.73 10.26
CA LEU A 76 -2.16 22.82 11.55
C LEU A 76 -0.72 23.38 11.47
N VAL A 77 -0.27 23.84 10.29
CA VAL A 77 1.00 24.56 10.08
C VAL A 77 0.74 25.97 9.59
#